data_AF-A0A7S4RWK8-F1
#
_entry.id   AF-A0A7S4RWK8-F1
#
_cell.length_a   1.000
_cell.length_b   1.000
_cell.length_c   1.000
_cell.angle_alpha   90.00
_cell.angle_beta   90.00
_cell.angle_gamma   90.00
#
_symmetry.space_group_name_H-M   'P 1'
#
loop_
_entity.id
_entity.type
_entity.pdbx_description
1 polymer ?
#
loop_
_entity_poly.entity_id
_entity_poly.type
_entity_poly.pdbx_seq_one_letter_code
_entity_poly.pdbx_strand_id
1 'polypeptide(L)'
;NGYTPIYLAITSKASSLDVISLLLKKQPRDIKKIESGAGYARTKLMRSNEETLLHFVCRCRPQFEVVSLILDNWPDAAKDKSKDGHTPLHYVCSRGRAQLETVSLLLRSWPDAA
;
A
#
# COMPACT_ATOMS: atom_id res chain seq x y z
N ASN A 1 13.35 13.08 -8.05
CA ASN A 1 11.95 12.77 -7.70
C ASN A 1 11.83 11.30 -7.36
N GLY A 2 11.92 10.92 -6.09
CA GLY A 2 12.04 9.52 -5.62
C GLY A 2 10.80 8.62 -5.78
N TYR A 3 10.12 8.69 -6.92
CA TYR A 3 9.02 7.79 -7.25
C TYR A 3 9.57 6.49 -7.82
N THR A 4 9.37 5.38 -7.11
CA THR A 4 9.64 4.06 -7.70
C THR A 4 8.65 3.79 -8.84
N PRO A 5 9.04 3.02 -9.88
CA PRO A 5 8.20 2.77 -11.07
C PRO A 5 6.79 2.26 -10.75
N ILE A 6 6.63 1.56 -9.62
CA ILE A 6 5.35 1.05 -9.14
C ILE A 6 4.36 2.15 -8.74
N TYR A 7 4.82 3.27 -8.16
CA TYR A 7 3.93 4.40 -7.85
C TYR A 7 3.41 5.06 -9.13
N LEU A 8 4.27 5.18 -10.15
CA LEU A 8 3.86 5.72 -11.44
C LEU A 8 2.82 4.82 -12.11
N ALA A 9 3.01 3.51 -12.04
CA ALA A 9 2.02 2.55 -12.54
C ALA A 9 0.66 2.71 -11.84
N ILE A 10 0.63 2.96 -10.53
CA ILE A 10 -0.65 3.20 -9.82
C ILE A 10 -1.29 4.53 -10.22
N THR A 11 -0.51 5.58 -10.48
CA THR A 11 -1.06 6.88 -10.94
C THR A 11 -1.57 6.85 -12.36
N SER A 12 -1.01 5.99 -13.22
CA SER A 12 -1.42 5.90 -14.60
C SER A 12 -2.72 5.11 -14.70
N LYS A 13 -3.79 5.78 -15.15
CA LYS A 13 -5.10 5.15 -15.40
C LYS A 13 -5.01 4.03 -16.46
N ALA A 14 -3.97 4.05 -17.30
CA ALA A 14 -3.72 3.07 -18.36
C ALA A 14 -2.88 1.86 -17.91
N SER A 15 -2.33 1.84 -16.69
CA SER A 15 -1.55 0.70 -16.22
C SER A 15 -2.46 -0.47 -15.86
N SER A 16 -2.19 -1.62 -16.50
CA SER A 16 -2.85 -2.89 -16.22
C SER A 16 -2.39 -3.47 -14.88
N LEU A 17 -3.26 -4.31 -14.29
CA LEU A 17 -2.94 -5.06 -13.08
C LEU A 17 -1.70 -5.94 -13.26
N ASP A 18 -1.46 -6.44 -14.47
CA ASP A 18 -0.30 -7.27 -14.81
C ASP A 18 1.01 -6.52 -14.63
N VAL A 19 1.08 -5.24 -15.03
CA VAL A 19 2.27 -4.41 -14.83
C VAL A 19 2.51 -4.18 -13.34
N ILE A 20 1.45 -3.90 -12.57
CA ILE A 20 1.56 -3.73 -11.12
C ILE A 20 2.04 -5.03 -10.46
N SER A 21 1.48 -6.18 -10.85
CA SER A 21 1.86 -7.51 -10.37
C SER A 21 3.31 -7.86 -10.69
N LEU A 22 3.73 -7.59 -11.93
CA LEU A 22 5.11 -7.83 -12.36
C LEU A 22 6.09 -6.94 -11.59
N LEU A 23 5.76 -5.66 -11.39
CA LEU A 23 6.58 -4.75 -10.59
C LEU A 23 6.63 -5.19 -9.12
N LEU A 24 5.52 -5.61 -8.51
CA LEU A 24 5.50 -6.15 -7.15
C LEU A 24 6.38 -7.39 -7.01
N LYS A 25 6.27 -8.35 -7.93
CA LYS A 25 7.08 -9.58 -7.92
C LYS A 25 8.57 -9.33 -8.11
N LYS A 26 8.94 -8.29 -8.87
CA LYS A 26 10.34 -7.93 -9.15
C LYS A 26 10.97 -7.05 -8.07
N GLN A 27 10.17 -6.43 -7.19
CA GLN A 27 10.71 -5.73 -6.02
C GLN A 27 11.27 -6.77 -5.04
N PRO A 28 12.54 -6.68 -4.63
CA PRO A 28 13.16 -7.68 -3.79
C PRO A 28 12.44 -7.77 -2.44
N ARG A 29 12.01 -8.99 -2.09
CA ARG A 29 11.43 -9.40 -0.79
C ARG A 29 12.42 -9.31 0.38
N ASP A 30 13.68 -8.99 0.11
CA ASP A 30 14.74 -8.97 1.11
C ASP A 30 14.65 -7.72 1.96
N ILE A 31 13.73 -7.73 2.90
CA ILE A 31 13.96 -7.00 4.13
C ILE A 31 13.77 -7.88 5.35
N LYS A 32 14.75 -8.76 5.55
CA LYS A 32 15.01 -9.28 6.89
C LYS A 32 15.60 -8.16 7.72
N LYS A 33 14.88 -7.83 8.80
CA LYS A 33 15.36 -7.37 10.11
C LYS A 33 16.56 -6.41 10.06
N ILE A 34 16.26 -5.12 10.13
CA ILE A 34 17.11 -4.26 10.95
C ILE A 34 16.33 -4.03 12.24
N GLU A 35 16.78 -4.73 13.28
CA GLU A 35 16.42 -4.47 14.66
C GLU A 35 17.02 -3.12 15.07
N SER A 36 16.30 -2.06 14.76
CA SER A 36 16.27 -0.84 15.56
C SER A 36 14.94 -0.18 15.23
N GLY A 37 14.21 0.23 16.27
CA GLY A 37 12.78 0.58 16.23
C GLY A 37 12.30 1.22 14.92
N ALA A 38 11.35 0.54 14.26
CA ALA A 38 10.65 0.96 13.05
C ALA A 38 11.51 1.15 11.77
N GLY A 39 11.33 0.24 10.80
CA GLY A 39 11.12 0.73 9.41
C GLY A 39 12.16 0.44 8.33
N TYR A 40 13.16 -0.43 8.51
CA TYR A 40 14.18 -0.60 7.46
C TYR A 40 13.77 -1.46 6.25
N ALA A 41 12.57 -2.06 6.31
CA ALA A 41 11.91 -2.73 5.20
C ALA A 41 11.15 -1.82 4.25
N ARG A 42 10.63 -0.75 4.83
CA ARG A 42 9.62 0.11 4.24
C ARG A 42 10.21 1.15 3.31
N THR A 43 11.52 1.40 3.44
CA THR A 43 12.17 2.58 2.85
C THR A 43 12.14 2.62 1.33
N LYS A 44 12.11 1.47 0.65
CA LYS A 44 12.05 1.43 -0.83
C LYS A 44 10.64 1.62 -1.39
N LEU A 45 9.62 1.35 -0.58
CA LEU A 45 8.19 1.42 -0.95
C LEU A 45 7.43 2.48 -0.14
N MET A 46 8.13 3.50 0.37
CA MET A 46 7.53 4.65 1.01
C MET A 46 7.81 5.92 0.20
N ARG A 47 6.80 6.80 0.09
CA ARG A 47 7.00 8.17 -0.39
C ARG A 47 7.60 9.05 0.70
N SER A 48 7.95 10.28 0.33
CA SER A 48 8.53 11.33 1.18
C SER A 48 7.83 11.63 2.51
N ASN A 49 6.64 11.07 2.77
CA ASN A 49 5.83 11.29 3.97
C ASN A 49 5.55 9.97 4.74
N GLU A 50 6.42 8.96 4.61
CA GLU A 50 6.22 7.61 5.19
C GLU A 50 4.96 6.90 4.68
N GLU A 51 4.31 7.46 3.65
CA GLU A 51 3.18 6.84 2.96
C GLU A 51 3.67 5.62 2.18
N THR A 52 3.30 4.44 2.67
CA THR A 52 3.58 3.18 1.98
C THR A 52 2.76 3.03 0.71
N LEU A 53 3.12 2.03 -0.12
CA LEU A 53 2.41 1.73 -1.35
C LEU A 53 0.90 1.57 -1.13
N LEU A 54 0.50 0.92 -0.02
CA LEU A 54 -0.90 0.68 0.29
C LEU A 54 -1.65 1.97 0.60
N HIS A 55 -1.09 2.90 1.39
CA HIS A 55 -1.66 4.24 1.59
C HIS A 55 -1.94 4.95 0.27
N PHE A 56 -0.98 4.85 -0.66
CA PHE A 56 -1.09 5.49 -1.96
C PHE A 56 -2.18 4.88 -2.83
N VAL A 57 -2.27 3.54 -2.89
CA VAL A 57 -3.36 2.84 -3.58
C VAL A 57 -4.71 3.18 -2.95
N CYS A 58 -4.82 3.14 -1.63
CA CYS A 58 -6.03 3.48 -0.89
C CYS A 58 -6.50 4.92 -1.19
N ARG A 59 -5.56 5.86 -1.39
CA ARG A 59 -5.88 7.25 -1.76
C ARG A 59 -6.23 7.43 -3.24
N CYS A 60 -5.51 6.77 -4.14
CA CYS A 60 -5.57 7.07 -5.58
C CYS A 60 -6.46 6.09 -6.36
N ARG A 61 -6.41 4.81 -6.01
CA ARG A 61 -7.04 3.70 -6.73
C ARG A 61 -7.40 2.55 -5.77
N PRO A 62 -8.38 2.73 -4.86
CA PRO A 62 -8.76 1.74 -3.85
C PRO A 62 -9.58 0.56 -4.44
N GLN A 63 -9.18 0.06 -5.61
CA GLN A 63 -9.78 -1.08 -6.26
C GLN A 63 -9.38 -2.35 -5.52
N PHE A 64 -10.37 -3.22 -5.27
CA PHE A 64 -10.18 -4.46 -4.54
C PHE A 64 -9.00 -5.28 -5.06
N GLU A 65 -8.87 -5.44 -6.38
CA GLU A 65 -7.83 -6.27 -7.01
C GLU A 65 -6.42 -5.74 -6.73
N VAL A 66 -6.24 -4.41 -6.76
CA VAL A 66 -4.94 -3.79 -6.50
C VAL A 66 -4.58 -3.90 -5.02
N VAL A 67 -5.55 -3.66 -4.14
CA VAL A 67 -5.37 -3.73 -2.69
C VAL A 67 -5.08 -5.17 -2.26
N SER A 68 -5.84 -6.14 -2.76
CA SER A 68 -5.60 -7.57 -2.54
C SER A 68 -4.22 -7.98 -3.00
N LEU A 69 -3.83 -7.62 -4.22
CA LEU A 69 -2.52 -7.99 -4.76
C LEU A 69 -1.35 -7.45 -3.91
N ILE A 70 -1.50 -6.24 -3.34
CA ILE A 70 -0.50 -5.68 -2.43
C ILE A 70 -0.50 -6.42 -1.11
N LEU A 71 -1.66 -6.69 -0.51
CA LEU A 71 -1.77 -7.41 0.77
C LEU A 71 -1.30 -8.86 0.66
N ASP A 72 -1.51 -9.51 -0.48
CA ASP A 72 -1.03 -10.87 -0.76
C ASP A 72 0.51 -10.93 -0.80
N ASN A 73 1.16 -9.85 -1.25
CA ASN A 73 2.61 -9.74 -1.26
C ASN A 73 3.16 -9.13 0.03
N TRP A 74 2.37 -8.31 0.72
CA TRP A 74 2.76 -7.56 1.90
C TRP A 74 1.57 -7.37 2.87
N PRO A 75 1.24 -8.39 3.66
CA PRO A 75 0.05 -8.38 4.52
C PRO A 75 0.15 -7.34 5.65
N ASP A 76 1.35 -7.09 6.17
CA ASP A 76 1.56 -6.11 7.24
C ASP A 76 1.36 -4.66 6.79
N ALA A 77 1.29 -4.40 5.47
CA ALA A 77 1.05 -3.05 4.96
C ALA A 77 -0.28 -2.46 5.45
N ALA A 78 -1.27 -3.30 5.79
CA ALA A 78 -2.53 -2.86 6.39
C ALA A 78 -2.33 -2.12 7.71
N LYS A 79 -1.31 -2.53 8.50
CA LYS A 79 -0.99 -2.00 9.84
C LYS A 79 -0.16 -0.72 9.79
N ASP A 80 0.27 -0.33 8.60
CA ASP A 80 1.15 0.80 8.46
C ASP A 80 0.45 2.09 8.84
N LYS A 81 1.18 2.99 9.50
CA LYS A 81 0.73 4.37 9.72
C LYS A 81 1.60 5.28 8.86
N SER A 82 0.98 6.28 8.25
CA SER A 82 1.71 7.38 7.62
C SER A 82 2.34 8.28 8.69
N LYS A 83 3.12 9.28 8.25
CA LYS A 83 3.71 10.29 9.16
C LYS A 83 2.66 11.03 10.01
N ASP A 84 1.43 11.14 9.50
CA ASP A 84 0.32 11.78 10.21
C ASP A 84 -0.44 10.79 11.13
N GLY A 85 0.05 9.55 11.28
CA GLY A 85 -0.58 8.51 12.09
C GLY A 85 -1.76 7.80 11.41
N HIS A 86 -2.11 8.18 10.18
CA HIS A 86 -3.24 7.61 9.43
C HIS A 86 -2.90 6.23 8.87
N THR A 87 -3.86 5.31 8.96
CA THR A 87 -3.77 3.96 8.37
C THR A 87 -4.26 3.96 6.92
N PRO A 88 -3.98 2.92 6.11
CA PRO A 88 -4.54 2.80 4.77
C PRO A 88 -6.07 2.90 4.73
N LEU A 89 -6.75 2.40 5.77
CA LEU A 89 -8.21 2.50 5.90
C LEU A 89 -8.70 3.96 5.96
N HIS A 90 -8.00 4.83 6.71
CA HIS A 90 -8.32 6.26 6.73
C HIS A 90 -8.26 6.87 5.32
N TYR A 91 -7.25 6.50 4.52
CA TYR A 91 -7.13 7.01 3.16
C TYR A 91 -8.20 6.45 2.22
N VAL A 92 -8.59 5.18 2.35
CA VAL A 92 -9.70 4.60 1.59
C VAL A 92 -10.99 5.40 1.83
N CYS A 93 -11.30 5.67 3.10
CA CYS A 93 -12.52 6.39 3.48
C CYS A 93 -12.48 7.88 3.09
N SER A 94 -11.30 8.52 3.08
CA SER A 94 -11.16 9.97 2.85
C SER A 94 -11.57 10.48 1.47
N ARG A 95 -11.70 9.61 0.46
CA ARG A 95 -11.90 10.00 -0.95
C ARG A 95 -13.29 9.67 -1.49
N GLY A 96 -14.17 9.04 -0.69
CA GLY A 96 -15.53 8.68 -1.13
C GLY A 96 -15.58 7.68 -2.30
N ARG A 97 -14.45 7.04 -2.64
CA ARG A 97 -14.30 6.02 -3.69
C ARG A 97 -14.04 4.63 -3.13
N ALA A 98 -14.24 4.48 -1.83
CA ALA A 98 -14.07 3.24 -1.11
C ALA A 98 -15.09 2.22 -1.61
N GLN A 99 -14.59 1.11 -2.16
CA GLN A 99 -15.42 -0.07 -2.39
C GLN A 99 -15.60 -0.80 -1.06
N LEU A 100 -16.81 -1.31 -0.82
CA LEU A 100 -17.12 -2.05 0.41
C LEU A 100 -16.20 -3.26 0.57
N GLU A 101 -15.89 -3.91 -0.54
CA GLU A 101 -14.98 -5.05 -0.64
C GLU A 101 -13.57 -4.67 -0.21
N THR A 102 -13.07 -3.51 -0.64
CA THR A 102 -11.76 -2.99 -0.26
C THR A 102 -11.69 -2.66 1.23
N VAL A 103 -12.72 -2.02 1.78
CA VAL A 103 -12.82 -1.71 3.22
C VAL A 103 -12.86 -3.01 4.02
N SER A 104 -13.70 -3.95 3.60
CA SER A 104 -13.83 -5.26 4.24
C SER A 104 -12.52 -6.04 4.21
N LEU A 105 -11.79 -5.98 3.10
CA LEU A 105 -10.48 -6.62 2.96
C LEU A 105 -9.47 -6.03 3.94
N LEU A 106 -9.37 -4.70 4.02
CA LEU A 106 -8.47 -4.02 4.96
C LEU A 106 -8.80 -4.34 6.42
N LEU A 107 -10.09 -4.35 6.78
CA LEU A 107 -10.55 -4.74 8.12
C LEU A 107 -10.28 -6.21 8.44
N ARG A 108 -10.39 -7.11 7.46
CA ARG A 108 -10.01 -8.52 7.63
C ARG A 108 -8.51 -8.69 7.83
N SER A 109 -7.70 -7.90 7.12
CA SER A 109 -6.25 -7.92 7.28
C SER A 109 -5.80 -7.28 8.59
N TRP A 110 -6.54 -6.27 9.08
CA TRP A 110 -6.31 -5.66 10.38
C TRP A 110 -7.62 -5.13 11.01
N PRO A 111 -8.20 -5.90 11.94
CA PRO A 111 -9.46 -5.52 12.59
C PRO A 111 -9.37 -4.27 13.47
N ASP A 112 -8.23 -3.99 14.09
CA ASP A 112 -8.06 -2.81 14.96
C ASP A 112 -7.85 -1.50 14.16
N ALA A 113 -7.99 -1.54 12.84
CA ALA A 113 -7.95 -0.35 12.01
C ALA A 113 -9.25 0.48 12.09
N ALA A 114 -10.34 -0.10 12.60
CA ALA A 114 -11.68 0.49 12.69
C ALA A 114 -11.79 1.62 13.71
#